data_AF-A0A9J7KLD2-F1
#
_entry.id   AF-A0A9J7KLD2-F1
#
_cell.length_a   1.000
_cell.length_b   1.000
_cell.length_c   1.000
_cell.angle_alpha   90.00
_cell.angle_beta   90.00
_cell.angle_gamma   90.00
#
_symmetry.space_group_name_H-M   'P 1'
#
loop_
_entity.id
_entity.type
_entity.pdbx_description
1 polymer ?
#
loop_
_entity_poly.entity_id
_entity_poly.type
_entity_poly.pdbx_seq_one_letter_code
_entity_poly.pdbx_strand_id
1 'polypeptide(L)'
;MSFKTPHLTKLPKAEDRKLINKLRDVLHSIKVRDMTKLIKLLSKEDRPDLNYQVPLKRKVLQREFYKQWVSPLQYACEKGTPEMVGAILAAGAMVNIRPHSPLTYAICSLKVNLVDRLLHSGATPNESGDPNEWDMAAAINLKERCVNSPEDEQKRREIITLLCKAGCDVNMCMHSKQTLGDREILNKKGIKIRTVYQPPLLFHAVSEGDLEMCKVLLESGAEVTVKDSLYNETALHIAMDSTTERNLPIIELLLAYGADPNHESKDGSSLLHLAVKRGKMKTVGVLVQAGTNRAALDREGRSPLHLAAADGHSELVDLLCLPEVLNSPDKDGLTALHLAADRGSLTTVRALLDAGADSDVKTPVTKVSPLDMALHNNHQKVADFLKMNRLLQCDHPGVTHASMPELSAKTQGNATTSPKILVTEPEEESQSLKEKLRKQEQEIELLKQEIDELKQETAQQKEEITQQKEEIDKQKEEISHLKEQHRTVMTETDKTIASLRKQLQKYQVIQYEENSNPVPMSDPHKQALMTNWPQFLQDLHHGVVVPSLVAEGILTPHMEEEIIKAYHTRRDRNTHLLDMLLTRGDQAFYVFRQALRKDPGSAHLAALLNVD
;
A
#
# COMPACT_ATOMS: atom_id res chain seq x y z
N MET A 1 32.95 -1.70 4.49
CA MET A 1 33.42 -3.07 4.79
C MET A 1 32.24 -3.87 5.31
N SER A 2 31.96 -5.07 4.79
CA SER A 2 30.84 -5.87 5.29
C SER A 2 31.15 -6.29 6.74
N PHE A 3 30.32 -5.87 7.69
CA PHE A 3 30.31 -6.47 9.02
C PHE A 3 30.06 -7.97 8.82
N LYS A 4 31.11 -8.78 9.01
CA LYS A 4 30.97 -10.23 8.97
C LYS A 4 30.26 -10.65 10.25
N THR A 5 28.93 -10.69 10.20
CA THR A 5 28.13 -11.40 11.21
C THR A 5 28.72 -12.80 11.38
N PRO A 6 28.90 -13.28 12.62
CA PRO A 6 29.55 -14.56 12.88
C PRO A 6 28.75 -15.70 12.22
N HIS A 7 29.43 -16.47 11.37
CA HIS A 7 28.87 -17.70 10.79
C HIS A 7 28.94 -18.82 11.82
N LEU A 8 27.86 -19.59 11.98
CA LEU A 8 27.90 -20.82 12.78
C LEU A 8 29.00 -21.73 12.25
N THR A 9 29.89 -22.14 13.14
CA THR A 9 30.80 -23.25 12.87
C THR A 9 30.00 -24.55 12.88
N LYS A 10 30.06 -25.29 11.77
CA LYS A 10 29.62 -26.69 11.77
C LYS A 10 30.49 -27.47 12.75
N LEU A 11 29.90 -28.45 13.43
CA LEU A 11 30.63 -29.34 14.35
C LEU A 11 31.94 -29.82 13.71
N PRO A 12 33.08 -29.77 14.43
CA PRO A 12 34.34 -30.34 13.98
C PRO A 12 34.14 -31.82 13.62
N LYS A 13 34.71 -32.28 12.51
CA LYS A 13 34.39 -33.59 11.91
C LYS A 13 34.82 -34.81 12.74
N ALA A 14 35.59 -34.67 13.83
CA ALA A 14 36.11 -35.85 14.54
C ALA A 14 36.28 -35.78 16.07
N GLU A 15 36.39 -34.63 16.75
CA GLU A 15 37.07 -34.64 18.06
C GLU A 15 36.22 -34.47 19.31
N ASP A 16 34.90 -34.21 19.24
CA ASP A 16 34.15 -33.94 20.46
C ASP A 16 32.77 -34.61 20.54
N ARG A 17 32.75 -35.95 20.54
CA ARG A 17 31.53 -36.76 20.82
C ARG A 17 30.83 -36.32 22.12
N LYS A 18 31.59 -35.83 23.11
CA LYS A 18 31.05 -35.28 24.36
C LYS A 18 30.25 -34.01 24.12
N LEU A 19 30.79 -33.04 23.37
CA LEU A 19 30.07 -31.82 22.99
C LEU A 19 28.79 -32.13 22.20
N ILE A 20 28.85 -33.05 21.23
CA ILE A 20 27.68 -33.44 20.43
C ILE A 20 26.57 -34.02 21.31
N ASN A 21 26.92 -34.89 22.27
CA ASN A 21 25.93 -35.49 23.16
C ASN A 21 25.33 -34.45 24.12
N LYS A 22 26.15 -33.54 24.68
CA LYS A 22 25.67 -32.43 25.51
C LYS A 22 24.70 -31.52 24.75
N LEU A 23 25.04 -31.13 23.52
CA LEU A 23 24.15 -30.30 22.69
C LEU A 23 22.86 -31.04 22.33
N ARG A 24 22.92 -32.35 22.06
CA ARG A 24 21.71 -33.17 21.87
C ARG A 24 20.85 -33.25 23.13
N ASP A 25 21.45 -33.33 24.31
CA ASP A 25 20.72 -33.31 25.58
C ASP A 25 20.03 -31.97 25.80
N VAL A 26 20.69 -30.86 25.44
CA VAL A 26 20.08 -29.51 25.43
C VAL A 26 18.88 -29.49 24.48
N LEU A 27 19.05 -29.90 23.22
CA LEU A 27 17.94 -29.98 22.25
C LEU A 27 16.80 -30.88 22.72
N HIS A 28 17.12 -32.00 23.37
CA HIS A 28 16.12 -32.90 23.92
C HIS A 28 15.35 -32.27 25.09
N SER A 29 16.02 -31.54 25.99
CA SER A 29 15.36 -30.81 27.08
C SER A 29 14.40 -29.74 26.56
N ILE A 30 14.79 -29.01 25.50
CA ILE A 30 13.92 -28.05 24.80
C ILE A 30 12.71 -28.76 24.19
N LYS A 31 12.93 -29.90 23.53
CA LYS A 31 11.85 -30.68 22.88
C LYS A 31 10.81 -31.18 23.88
N VAL A 32 11.25 -31.66 25.04
CA VAL A 32 10.38 -32.19 26.11
C VAL A 32 9.83 -31.06 27.00
N ARG A 33 10.29 -29.82 26.81
CA ARG A 33 9.95 -28.64 27.62
C ARG A 33 10.33 -28.79 29.10
N ASP A 34 11.46 -29.46 29.37
CA ASP A 34 12.00 -29.63 30.72
C ASP A 34 12.98 -28.49 31.08
N MET A 35 12.45 -27.46 31.77
CA MET A 35 13.22 -26.27 32.17
C MET A 35 14.29 -26.60 33.23
N THR A 36 13.97 -27.50 34.16
CA THR A 36 14.87 -27.88 35.26
C THR A 36 16.12 -28.58 34.73
N LYS A 37 15.93 -29.52 33.78
CA LYS A 37 17.03 -30.19 33.10
C LYS A 37 17.83 -29.22 32.23
N LEU A 38 17.16 -28.29 31.54
CA LEU A 38 17.83 -27.28 30.73
C LEU A 38 18.74 -26.39 31.60
N ILE A 39 18.24 -25.82 32.70
CA ILE A 39 19.04 -24.98 33.62
C ILE A 39 20.24 -25.77 34.14
N LYS A 40 20.03 -27.03 34.58
CA LYS A 40 21.12 -27.90 35.07
C LYS A 40 22.19 -28.20 34.01
N LEU A 41 21.83 -28.19 32.73
CA LEU A 41 22.79 -28.37 31.63
C LEU A 41 23.54 -27.07 31.33
N LEU A 42 22.89 -25.91 31.49
CA LEU A 42 23.45 -24.58 31.24
C LEU A 42 24.30 -24.04 32.41
N SER A 43 24.06 -24.50 33.65
CA SER A 43 24.70 -24.02 34.88
C SER A 43 26.00 -24.77 35.25
N LYS A 44 26.43 -25.76 34.46
CA LYS A 44 27.65 -26.53 34.74
C LYS A 44 28.90 -25.76 34.31
N GLU A 45 30.00 -25.93 35.05
CA GLU A 45 31.33 -25.41 34.68
C GLU A 45 31.75 -25.85 33.27
N ASP A 46 31.34 -27.06 32.85
CA ASP A 46 31.61 -27.66 31.55
C ASP A 46 30.42 -27.51 30.58
N ARG A 47 29.90 -26.27 30.45
CA ARG A 47 28.78 -25.90 29.56
C ARG A 47 29.15 -26.09 28.09
N PRO A 48 28.24 -26.65 27.25
CA PRO A 48 28.50 -26.76 25.81
C PRO A 48 28.44 -25.38 25.15
N ASP A 49 29.29 -25.14 24.15
CA ASP A 49 29.17 -23.95 23.30
C ASP A 49 27.88 -24.05 22.46
N LEU A 50 26.95 -23.14 22.74
CA LEU A 50 25.60 -23.10 22.16
C LEU A 50 25.61 -22.55 20.72
N ASN A 51 26.77 -22.12 20.21
CA ASN A 51 26.91 -21.56 18.87
C ASN A 51 27.37 -22.59 17.82
N TYR A 52 27.23 -23.89 18.13
CA TYR A 52 27.39 -24.96 17.14
C TYR A 52 26.06 -25.42 16.58
N GLN A 53 26.05 -25.72 15.27
CA GLN A 53 24.92 -26.40 14.65
C GLN A 53 24.96 -27.90 14.91
N VAL A 54 23.81 -28.47 15.28
CA VAL A 54 23.65 -29.91 15.50
C VAL A 54 22.77 -30.52 14.41
N PRO A 55 23.18 -31.65 13.79
CA PRO A 55 22.35 -32.35 12.83
C PRO A 55 21.19 -33.08 13.52
N LEU A 56 19.96 -32.81 13.07
CA LEU A 56 18.74 -33.50 13.46
C LEU A 56 18.59 -34.81 12.68
N LYS A 57 18.44 -35.93 13.40
CA LYS A 57 18.38 -37.30 12.82
C LYS A 57 17.08 -37.64 12.07
N ARG A 58 16.05 -36.78 12.07
CA ARG A 58 14.75 -36.99 11.40
C ARG A 58 14.18 -35.65 10.89
N LYS A 59 13.20 -35.68 9.98
CA LYS A 59 12.32 -34.53 9.63
C LYS A 59 11.50 -34.10 10.88
N VAL A 60 12.16 -33.54 11.89
CA VAL A 60 11.55 -33.12 13.17
C VAL A 60 11.02 -31.68 13.10
N LEU A 61 11.58 -30.88 12.19
CA LEU A 61 11.06 -29.55 11.88
C LEU A 61 9.99 -29.71 10.81
N GLN A 62 8.87 -28.99 10.94
CA GLN A 62 7.73 -29.10 10.03
C GLN A 62 8.04 -28.57 8.61
N ARG A 63 9.23 -28.01 8.38
CA ARG A 63 9.56 -27.25 7.16
C ARG A 63 10.77 -27.80 6.44
N GLU A 64 10.62 -28.00 5.13
CA GLU A 64 11.66 -28.50 4.21
C GLU A 64 12.81 -27.50 3.97
N PHE A 65 12.65 -26.24 4.39
CA PHE A 65 13.66 -25.17 4.20
C PHE A 65 14.91 -25.34 5.06
N TYR A 66 14.76 -25.87 6.28
CA TYR A 66 15.87 -25.96 7.24
C TYR A 66 16.58 -27.31 7.09
N LYS A 67 17.55 -27.38 6.17
CA LYS A 67 18.42 -28.57 6.02
C LYS A 67 19.15 -28.88 7.32
N GLN A 68 18.70 -29.93 8.02
CA GLN A 68 19.33 -30.77 9.06
C GLN A 68 20.05 -30.11 10.25
N TRP A 69 20.62 -28.91 10.18
CA TRP A 69 21.58 -28.35 11.12
C TRP A 69 21.00 -27.11 11.80
N VAL A 70 20.82 -27.16 13.13
CA VAL A 70 20.24 -26.05 13.92
C VAL A 70 21.03 -25.82 15.20
N SER A 71 21.14 -24.56 15.63
CA SER A 71 21.64 -24.21 16.96
C SER A 71 20.56 -24.45 18.03
N PRO A 72 20.96 -24.65 19.30
CA PRO A 72 20.05 -24.67 20.45
C PRO A 72 19.06 -23.50 20.48
N LEU A 73 19.51 -22.28 20.16
CA LEU A 73 18.66 -21.10 20.16
C LEU A 73 17.64 -21.13 19.02
N GLN A 74 18.04 -21.47 17.78
CA GLN A 74 17.12 -21.65 16.65
C GLN A 74 16.05 -22.70 16.96
N TYR A 75 16.46 -23.83 17.54
CA TYR A 75 15.55 -24.91 17.90
C TYR A 75 14.59 -24.53 19.04
N ALA A 76 15.08 -23.79 20.05
CA ALA A 76 14.25 -23.23 21.11
C ALA A 76 13.22 -22.23 20.57
N CYS A 77 13.59 -21.43 19.57
CA CYS A 77 12.65 -20.51 18.94
C CYS A 77 11.50 -21.25 18.25
N GLU A 78 11.76 -22.39 17.60
CA GLU A 78 10.71 -23.20 16.98
C GLU A 78 9.89 -24.02 18.00
N LYS A 79 10.54 -24.75 18.93
CA LYS A 79 9.87 -25.76 19.78
C LYS A 79 9.78 -25.43 21.27
N GLY A 80 10.63 -24.54 21.77
CA GLY A 80 10.72 -24.17 23.18
C GLY A 80 9.71 -23.10 23.62
N THR A 81 9.77 -22.77 24.92
CA THR A 81 9.01 -21.68 25.56
C THR A 81 9.86 -20.39 25.62
N PRO A 82 9.24 -19.20 25.83
CA PRO A 82 9.98 -17.94 25.96
C PRO A 82 11.03 -17.95 27.08
N GLU A 83 10.77 -18.64 28.18
CA GLU A 83 11.67 -18.78 29.34
C GLU A 83 12.92 -19.60 28.96
N MET A 84 12.73 -20.68 28.20
CA MET A 84 13.84 -21.48 27.68
C MET A 84 14.75 -20.66 26.77
N VAL A 85 14.17 -19.84 25.91
CA VAL A 85 14.95 -18.93 25.06
C VAL A 85 15.71 -17.92 25.91
N GLY A 86 15.07 -17.32 26.92
CA GLY A 86 15.74 -16.42 27.86
C GLY A 86 16.94 -17.08 28.57
N ALA A 87 16.78 -18.32 29.04
CA ALA A 87 17.86 -19.07 29.68
C ALA A 87 19.03 -19.38 28.72
N ILE A 88 18.73 -19.71 27.46
CA ILE A 88 19.73 -19.99 26.43
C ILE A 88 20.50 -18.72 26.05
N LEU A 89 19.81 -17.57 25.95
CA LEU A 89 20.44 -16.27 25.73
C LEU A 89 21.34 -15.86 26.90
N ALA A 90 20.85 -16.00 28.13
CA ALA A 90 21.63 -15.72 29.34
C ALA A 90 22.87 -16.63 29.46
N ALA A 91 22.82 -17.83 28.88
CA ALA A 91 23.96 -18.75 28.82
C ALA A 91 25.01 -18.41 27.74
N GLY A 92 24.81 -17.34 26.95
CA GLY A 92 25.78 -16.83 25.96
C GLY A 92 25.54 -17.31 24.53
N ALA A 93 24.32 -17.74 24.19
CA ALA A 93 23.96 -18.01 22.80
C ALA A 93 23.87 -16.70 21.99
N MET A 94 24.44 -16.70 20.79
CA MET A 94 24.40 -15.54 19.90
C MET A 94 22.98 -15.33 19.35
N VAL A 95 22.49 -14.09 19.41
CA VAL A 95 21.15 -13.74 18.90
C VAL A 95 21.16 -13.64 17.37
N ASN A 96 22.25 -13.11 16.81
CA ASN A 96 22.43 -12.82 15.40
C ASN A 96 23.30 -13.90 14.74
N ILE A 97 22.66 -14.80 14.00
CA ILE A 97 23.31 -15.97 13.46
C ILE A 97 22.89 -16.29 12.02
N ARG A 98 23.85 -16.67 11.15
CA ARG A 98 23.63 -17.11 9.75
C ARG A 98 23.72 -18.64 9.58
N PRO A 99 23.05 -19.26 8.58
CA PRO A 99 22.28 -18.63 7.49
C PRO A 99 20.89 -18.12 7.88
N HIS A 100 20.19 -18.80 8.80
CA HIS A 100 18.85 -18.39 9.23
C HIS A 100 18.89 -17.82 10.65
N SER A 101 18.33 -16.63 10.85
CA SER A 101 18.35 -16.01 12.18
C SER A 101 17.38 -16.75 13.12
N PRO A 102 17.69 -16.85 14.43
CA PRO A 102 16.72 -17.29 15.44
C PRO A 102 15.39 -16.52 15.37
N LEU A 103 15.45 -15.23 15.00
CA LEU A 103 14.30 -14.37 14.74
C LEU A 103 13.41 -14.94 13.62
N THR A 104 13.99 -15.40 12.51
CA THR A 104 13.25 -16.04 11.40
C THR A 104 12.47 -17.28 11.89
N TYR A 105 13.04 -18.10 12.78
CA TYR A 105 12.35 -19.27 13.33
C TYR A 105 11.18 -18.89 14.24
N ALA A 106 11.32 -17.83 15.04
CA ALA A 106 10.26 -17.30 15.89
C ALA A 106 9.09 -16.75 15.06
N ILE A 107 9.40 -15.96 14.02
CA ILE A 107 8.44 -15.44 13.03
C ILE A 107 7.69 -16.58 12.36
N CYS A 108 8.43 -17.56 11.86
CA CYS A 108 7.90 -18.74 11.19
C CYS A 108 6.96 -19.56 12.08
N SER A 109 7.13 -19.49 13.40
CA SER A 109 6.31 -20.21 14.37
C SER A 109 5.15 -19.35 14.92
N LEU A 110 4.94 -18.13 14.39
CA LEU A 110 3.92 -17.18 14.85
C LEU A 110 3.98 -16.86 16.36
N LYS A 111 5.19 -16.87 16.94
CA LYS A 111 5.39 -16.60 18.38
C LYS A 111 5.72 -15.12 18.62
N VAL A 112 4.70 -14.28 18.66
CA VAL A 112 4.82 -12.82 18.83
C VAL A 112 5.70 -12.43 20.03
N ASN A 113 5.38 -12.91 21.23
CA ASN A 113 6.15 -12.59 22.46
C ASN A 113 7.63 -12.96 22.35
N LEU A 114 7.94 -13.99 21.57
CA LEU A 114 9.31 -14.41 21.36
C LEU A 114 10.03 -13.51 20.36
N VAL A 115 9.35 -13.10 19.29
CA VAL A 115 9.87 -12.12 18.33
C VAL A 115 10.21 -10.82 19.06
N ASP A 116 9.28 -10.30 19.86
CA ASP A 116 9.49 -9.09 20.66
C ASP A 116 10.71 -9.21 21.60
N ARG A 117 10.81 -10.32 22.34
CA ARG A 117 11.95 -10.57 23.24
C ARG A 117 13.28 -10.66 22.50
N LEU A 118 13.30 -11.29 21.32
CA LEU A 118 14.52 -11.40 20.51
C LEU A 118 14.97 -10.03 19.99
N LEU A 119 14.03 -9.19 19.52
CA LEU A 119 14.32 -7.82 19.08
C LEU A 119 14.91 -6.98 20.23
N HIS A 120 14.30 -7.04 21.42
CA HIS A 120 14.85 -6.40 22.63
C HIS A 120 16.22 -6.94 23.06
N SER A 121 16.53 -8.19 22.73
CA SER A 121 17.83 -8.82 23.01
C SER A 121 18.91 -8.47 21.96
N GLY A 122 18.61 -7.57 21.02
CA GLY A 122 19.54 -7.13 19.98
C GLY A 122 19.47 -7.94 18.69
N ALA A 123 18.38 -8.69 18.45
CA ALA A 123 18.16 -9.31 17.15
C ALA A 123 17.97 -8.20 16.11
N THR A 124 18.84 -8.16 15.10
CA THR A 124 18.73 -7.19 14.01
C THR A 124 17.95 -7.81 12.86
N PRO A 125 16.82 -7.20 12.46
CA PRO A 125 16.12 -7.64 11.27
C PRO A 125 16.98 -7.46 10.01
N ASN A 126 16.82 -8.33 9.01
CA ASN A 126 17.49 -8.26 7.70
C ASN A 126 19.00 -8.58 7.67
N GLU A 127 19.53 -9.23 8.70
CA GLU A 127 20.95 -9.62 8.75
C GLU A 127 21.33 -10.79 7.81
N SER A 128 20.38 -11.41 7.09
CA SER A 128 20.68 -12.48 6.14
C SER A 128 21.39 -11.94 4.90
N GLY A 129 22.45 -12.62 4.48
CA GLY A 129 23.11 -12.35 3.19
C GLY A 129 22.29 -12.81 1.98
N ASP A 130 21.14 -13.45 2.20
CA ASP A 130 20.15 -13.84 1.20
C ASP A 130 18.87 -12.99 1.41
N PRO A 131 18.51 -12.14 0.43
CA PRO A 131 17.29 -11.35 0.46
C PRO A 131 15.96 -12.14 0.58
N ASN A 132 15.97 -13.43 0.22
CA ASN A 132 14.78 -14.30 0.36
C ASN A 132 14.57 -14.89 1.74
N GLU A 133 15.54 -14.66 2.61
CA GLU A 133 15.55 -15.14 3.99
C GLU A 133 15.44 -13.98 4.98
N TRP A 134 15.19 -12.76 4.47
CA TRP A 134 14.90 -11.60 5.28
C TRP A 134 13.65 -11.84 6.13
N ASP A 135 13.75 -11.47 7.40
CA ASP A 135 12.73 -11.68 8.42
C ASP A 135 11.37 -11.07 8.03
N MET A 136 11.40 -9.93 7.34
CA MET A 136 10.22 -9.27 6.77
C MET A 136 9.53 -10.15 5.71
N ALA A 137 10.30 -10.62 4.73
CA ALA A 137 9.82 -11.50 3.66
C ALA A 137 9.31 -12.85 4.20
N ALA A 138 9.96 -13.37 5.25
CA ALA A 138 9.52 -14.57 5.93
C ALA A 138 8.14 -14.37 6.57
N ALA A 139 7.89 -13.25 7.25
CA ALA A 139 6.60 -12.94 7.89
C ALA A 139 5.46 -12.80 6.87
N ILE A 140 5.72 -12.16 5.73
CA ILE A 140 4.72 -11.91 4.69
C ILE A 140 4.29 -13.21 4.01
N ASN A 141 5.25 -14.04 3.63
CA ASN A 141 5.03 -15.31 2.94
C ASN A 141 4.38 -16.40 3.83
N LEU A 142 4.09 -16.13 5.11
CA LEU A 142 3.42 -17.09 6.00
C LEU A 142 1.97 -17.38 5.60
N LYS A 143 1.32 -16.46 4.90
CA LYS A 143 -0.11 -16.55 4.57
C LYS A 143 -0.47 -17.80 3.78
N GLU A 144 0.32 -18.16 2.77
CA GLU A 144 0.10 -19.36 1.94
C GLU A 144 0.36 -20.70 2.68
N ARG A 145 0.94 -20.68 3.89
CA ARG A 145 1.58 -21.88 4.48
C ARG A 145 1.18 -22.20 5.91
N CYS A 146 0.84 -21.21 6.73
CA CYS A 146 0.65 -21.38 8.17
C CYS A 146 -0.52 -20.60 8.78
N VAL A 147 -1.09 -19.64 8.05
CA VAL A 147 -2.25 -18.90 8.52
C VAL A 147 -3.50 -19.71 8.18
N ASN A 148 -3.99 -20.46 9.16
CA ASN A 148 -5.21 -21.25 9.01
C ASN A 148 -6.39 -20.65 9.79
N SER A 149 -6.13 -19.65 10.64
CA SER A 149 -7.12 -19.03 11.52
C SER A 149 -7.02 -17.50 11.50
N PRO A 150 -8.11 -16.77 11.83
CA PRO A 150 -8.08 -15.31 11.98
C PRO A 150 -7.08 -14.85 13.05
N GLU A 151 -6.88 -15.63 14.10
CA GLU A 151 -5.91 -15.34 15.16
C GLU A 151 -4.46 -15.40 14.66
N ASP A 152 -4.15 -16.33 13.76
CA ASP A 152 -2.81 -16.45 13.16
C ASP A 152 -2.51 -15.27 12.25
N GLU A 153 -3.52 -14.73 11.55
CA GLU A 153 -3.37 -13.53 10.74
C GLU A 153 -3.15 -12.29 11.63
N GLN A 154 -3.80 -12.22 12.79
CA GLN A 154 -3.54 -11.16 13.77
C GLN A 154 -2.11 -11.22 14.30
N LYS A 155 -1.63 -12.41 14.70
CA LYS A 155 -0.24 -12.61 15.14
C LYS A 155 0.75 -12.25 14.04
N ARG A 156 0.45 -12.59 12.79
CA ARG A 156 1.27 -12.23 11.63
C ARG A 156 1.37 -10.71 11.45
N ARG A 157 0.25 -9.98 11.53
CA ARG A 157 0.24 -8.50 11.50
C ARG A 157 1.06 -7.89 12.64
N GLU A 158 0.92 -8.42 13.84
CA GLU A 158 1.65 -7.94 15.01
C GLU A 158 3.17 -8.14 14.87
N ILE A 159 3.59 -9.32 14.36
CA ILE A 159 4.99 -9.59 14.05
C ILE A 159 5.53 -8.59 13.02
N ILE A 160 4.77 -8.30 11.96
CA ILE A 160 5.18 -7.33 10.94
C ILE A 160 5.34 -5.93 11.54
N THR A 161 4.43 -5.53 12.42
CA THR A 161 4.50 -4.25 13.15
C THR A 161 5.76 -4.17 14.01
N LEU A 162 6.09 -5.24 14.74
CA LEU A 162 7.29 -5.31 15.57
C LEU A 162 8.58 -5.20 14.72
N LEU A 163 8.61 -5.86 13.56
CA LEU A 163 9.74 -5.78 12.64
C LEU A 163 9.93 -4.36 12.09
N CYS A 164 8.84 -3.69 11.71
CA CYS A 164 8.88 -2.29 11.26
C CYS A 164 9.41 -1.37 12.37
N LYS A 165 8.93 -1.52 13.62
CA LYS A 165 9.43 -0.77 14.79
C LYS A 165 10.91 -1.03 15.07
N ALA A 166 11.42 -2.21 14.74
CA ALA A 166 12.83 -2.57 14.88
C ALA A 166 13.71 -2.04 13.73
N GLY A 167 13.16 -1.25 12.81
CA GLY A 167 13.91 -0.62 11.72
C GLY A 167 14.07 -1.50 10.48
N CYS A 168 13.21 -2.50 10.27
CA CYS A 168 13.10 -3.16 8.97
C CYS A 168 12.76 -2.14 7.89
N ASP A 169 13.46 -2.20 6.76
CA ASP A 169 13.05 -1.50 5.55
C ASP A 169 11.73 -2.08 5.02
N VAL A 170 10.68 -1.27 5.10
CA VAL A 170 9.31 -1.61 4.68
C VAL A 170 9.18 -1.56 3.14
N ASN A 171 10.09 -0.85 2.46
CA ASN A 171 10.14 -0.72 1.01
C ASN A 171 10.97 -1.81 0.34
N MET A 172 11.40 -2.82 1.10
CA MET A 172 12.13 -3.96 0.55
C MET A 172 11.32 -4.72 -0.50
N CYS A 173 12.02 -5.05 -1.57
CA CYS A 173 11.54 -5.87 -2.67
C CYS A 173 11.70 -7.37 -2.36
N MET A 174 10.63 -8.16 -2.45
CA MET A 174 10.70 -9.61 -2.25
C MET A 174 11.31 -10.32 -3.47
N HIS A 175 12.13 -11.36 -3.30
CA HIS A 175 12.41 -12.31 -4.40
C HIS A 175 11.56 -13.58 -4.28
N SER A 176 11.06 -14.08 -5.40
CA SER A 176 10.30 -15.33 -5.41
C SER A 176 11.25 -16.54 -5.41
N LYS A 177 10.88 -17.59 -4.66
CA LYS A 177 11.68 -18.83 -4.55
C LYS A 177 11.75 -19.63 -5.86
N GLN A 178 10.74 -19.54 -6.72
CA GLN A 178 10.73 -20.20 -8.03
C GLN A 178 11.90 -19.72 -8.91
N THR A 179 12.23 -18.43 -8.85
CA THR A 179 13.33 -17.91 -9.67
C THR A 179 14.72 -18.38 -9.33
N LEU A 180 15.00 -18.91 -8.13
CA LEU A 180 16.36 -19.36 -7.78
C LEU A 180 16.69 -20.73 -8.36
N GLY A 181 15.74 -21.68 -8.29
CA GLY A 181 15.89 -23.00 -8.92
C GLY A 181 16.05 -22.87 -10.44
N ASP A 182 15.24 -22.01 -11.05
CA ASP A 182 15.33 -21.71 -12.47
C ASP A 182 16.57 -20.87 -12.80
N ARG A 183 17.03 -19.95 -11.94
CA ARG A 183 18.29 -19.20 -12.14
C ARG A 183 19.51 -20.09 -12.20
N GLU A 184 19.64 -21.10 -11.34
CA GLU A 184 20.78 -22.02 -11.42
C GLU A 184 20.76 -22.86 -12.71
N ILE A 185 19.57 -23.32 -13.12
CA ILE A 185 19.38 -24.13 -14.34
C ILE A 185 19.57 -23.28 -15.60
N LEU A 186 19.06 -22.05 -15.61
CA LEU A 186 19.10 -21.12 -16.76
C LEU A 186 20.43 -20.37 -16.85
N ASN A 187 21.12 -20.07 -15.75
CA ASN A 187 22.52 -19.60 -15.76
C ASN A 187 23.46 -20.68 -16.29
N LYS A 188 23.24 -21.96 -15.91
CA LYS A 188 23.95 -23.09 -16.52
C LYS A 188 23.69 -23.22 -18.03
N LYS A 189 22.55 -22.72 -18.52
CA LYS A 189 22.20 -22.62 -19.94
C LYS A 189 22.58 -21.29 -20.60
N GLY A 190 23.29 -20.39 -19.89
CA GLY A 190 23.76 -19.11 -20.44
C GLY A 190 22.66 -18.06 -20.70
N ILE A 191 21.45 -18.28 -20.20
CA ILE A 191 20.33 -17.34 -20.36
C ILE A 191 20.40 -16.30 -19.24
N LYS A 192 20.77 -15.06 -19.56
CA LYS A 192 20.70 -13.92 -18.64
C LYS A 192 19.23 -13.62 -18.32
N ILE A 193 18.73 -14.13 -17.20
CA ILE A 193 17.42 -13.74 -16.67
C ILE A 193 17.52 -12.28 -16.20
N ARG A 194 16.86 -11.36 -16.92
CA ARG A 194 16.53 -10.03 -16.38
C ARG A 194 15.71 -10.27 -15.11
N THR A 195 16.22 -9.81 -13.98
CA THR A 195 15.62 -9.88 -12.63
C THR A 195 14.10 -9.91 -12.70
N VAL A 196 13.52 -11.06 -12.34
CA VAL A 196 12.07 -11.27 -12.30
C VAL A 196 11.49 -10.41 -11.20
N TYR A 197 10.46 -9.66 -11.59
CA TYR A 197 9.51 -8.86 -10.83
C TYR A 197 9.61 -8.93 -9.30
N GLN A 198 9.82 -7.77 -8.67
CA GLN A 198 9.81 -7.64 -7.22
C GLN A 198 8.91 -6.49 -6.81
N PRO A 199 7.62 -6.74 -6.56
CA PRO A 199 6.72 -5.72 -6.09
C PRO A 199 7.05 -5.40 -4.61
N PRO A 200 7.00 -4.13 -4.19
CA PRO A 200 7.13 -3.73 -2.79
C PRO A 200 6.14 -4.47 -1.90
N LEU A 201 6.44 -4.59 -0.61
CA LEU A 201 5.56 -5.22 0.37
C LEU A 201 4.12 -4.67 0.33
N LEU A 202 3.97 -3.36 0.16
CA LEU A 202 2.67 -2.70 -0.01
C LEU A 202 1.84 -3.30 -1.15
N PHE A 203 2.46 -3.63 -2.28
CA PHE A 203 1.76 -4.17 -3.45
C PHE A 203 1.14 -5.53 -3.16
N HIS A 204 1.83 -6.38 -2.40
CA HIS A 204 1.30 -7.67 -1.96
C HIS A 204 0.13 -7.50 -0.98
N ALA A 205 0.20 -6.56 -0.05
CA ALA A 205 -0.91 -6.29 0.85
C ALA A 205 -2.17 -5.82 0.09
N VAL A 206 -1.95 -4.99 -0.94
CA VAL A 206 -3.02 -4.48 -1.81
C VAL A 206 -3.62 -5.56 -2.71
N SER A 207 -2.80 -6.42 -3.34
CA SER A 207 -3.31 -7.52 -4.18
C SER A 207 -4.17 -8.49 -3.37
N GLU A 208 -3.77 -8.74 -2.13
CA GLU A 208 -4.50 -9.59 -1.19
C GLU A 208 -5.79 -8.95 -0.65
N GLY A 209 -5.94 -7.63 -0.79
CA GLY A 209 -7.04 -6.87 -0.23
C GLY A 209 -7.02 -6.77 1.30
N ASP A 210 -5.82 -6.82 1.91
CA ASP A 210 -5.65 -6.74 3.37
C ASP A 210 -5.50 -5.27 3.80
N LEU A 211 -6.64 -4.63 4.12
CA LEU A 211 -6.70 -3.22 4.51
C LEU A 211 -5.85 -2.91 5.74
N GLU A 212 -5.92 -3.76 6.76
CA GLU A 212 -5.19 -3.54 8.01
C GLU A 212 -3.68 -3.68 7.80
N MET A 213 -3.25 -4.62 6.96
CA MET A 213 -1.84 -4.70 6.57
C MET A 213 -1.40 -3.45 5.80
N CYS A 214 -2.22 -2.95 4.87
CA CYS A 214 -1.91 -1.72 4.15
C CYS A 214 -1.72 -0.55 5.13
N LYS A 215 -2.60 -0.39 6.13
CA LYS A 215 -2.47 0.65 7.18
C LYS A 215 -1.15 0.53 7.92
N VAL A 216 -0.84 -0.65 8.45
CA VAL A 216 0.40 -0.89 9.22
C VAL A 216 1.64 -0.55 8.39
N LEU A 217 1.67 -0.95 7.11
CA LEU A 217 2.79 -0.68 6.22
C LEU A 217 2.94 0.82 5.93
N LEU A 218 1.85 1.51 5.64
CA LEU A 218 1.84 2.94 5.37
C LEU A 218 2.23 3.76 6.60
N GLU A 219 1.70 3.44 7.78
CA GLU A 219 2.10 4.04 9.06
C GLU A 219 3.58 3.80 9.38
N SER A 220 4.14 2.68 8.90
CA SER A 220 5.55 2.33 9.07
C SER A 220 6.47 2.95 8.01
N GLY A 221 5.96 3.81 7.13
CA GLY A 221 6.75 4.52 6.12
C GLY A 221 6.87 3.82 4.77
N ALA A 222 5.94 2.92 4.42
CA ALA A 222 5.87 2.37 3.07
C ALA A 222 5.60 3.49 2.04
N GLU A 223 6.40 3.53 0.98
CA GLU A 223 6.26 4.48 -0.10
C GLU A 223 5.09 4.09 -1.02
N VAL A 224 4.14 5.02 -1.20
CA VAL A 224 2.94 4.81 -2.03
C VAL A 224 3.22 5.03 -3.51
N THR A 225 4.22 5.87 -3.80
CA THR A 225 4.57 6.31 -5.15
C THR A 225 5.48 5.34 -5.89
N VAL A 226 5.87 4.22 -5.27
CA VAL A 226 6.73 3.22 -5.90
C VAL A 226 6.01 2.64 -7.11
N LYS A 227 6.77 2.50 -8.20
CA LYS A 227 6.30 1.96 -9.47
C LYS A 227 6.94 0.60 -9.69
N ASP A 228 6.17 -0.34 -10.20
CA ASP A 228 6.77 -1.58 -10.67
C ASP A 228 7.65 -1.34 -11.90
N SER A 229 8.55 -2.29 -12.16
CA SER A 229 9.49 -2.21 -13.29
C SER A 229 8.95 -2.80 -14.59
N LEU A 230 7.80 -3.48 -14.59
CA LEU A 230 7.27 -4.19 -15.76
C LEU A 230 6.20 -3.37 -16.51
N TYR A 231 5.23 -2.86 -15.76
CA TYR A 231 4.01 -2.21 -16.21
C TYR A 231 3.95 -0.72 -15.82
N ASN A 232 4.96 -0.23 -15.08
CA ASN A 232 4.99 1.12 -14.53
C ASN A 232 3.76 1.36 -13.63
N GLU A 233 3.29 0.32 -12.95
CA GLU A 233 2.08 0.37 -12.13
C GLU A 233 2.42 0.72 -10.68
N THR A 234 1.54 1.50 -10.03
CA THR A 234 1.64 1.83 -8.61
C THR A 234 0.78 0.88 -7.78
N ALA A 235 0.92 0.92 -6.44
CA ALA A 235 0.02 0.19 -5.55
C ALA A 235 -1.47 0.49 -5.84
N LEU A 236 -1.76 1.74 -6.25
CA LEU A 236 -3.11 2.15 -6.64
C LEU A 236 -3.62 1.41 -7.89
N HIS A 237 -2.75 1.12 -8.88
CA HIS A 237 -3.12 0.32 -10.05
C HIS A 237 -3.51 -1.11 -9.68
N ILE A 238 -2.76 -1.74 -8.78
CA ILE A 238 -3.05 -3.10 -8.29
C ILE A 238 -4.37 -3.12 -7.49
N ALA A 239 -4.64 -2.07 -6.72
CA ALA A 239 -5.90 -1.94 -5.99
C ALA A 239 -7.10 -1.94 -6.96
N MET A 240 -6.93 -1.31 -8.14
CA MET A 240 -7.90 -1.23 -9.21
C MET A 240 -8.05 -2.54 -9.99
N ASP A 241 -6.97 -3.34 -10.13
CA ASP A 241 -6.95 -4.60 -10.87
C ASP A 241 -7.77 -5.73 -10.22
N SER A 242 -8.20 -5.59 -8.97
CA SER A 242 -9.14 -6.54 -8.39
C SER A 242 -10.53 -6.44 -9.02
N THR A 243 -11.23 -7.57 -9.18
CA THR A 243 -12.62 -7.60 -9.68
C THR A 243 -13.65 -7.29 -8.60
N THR A 244 -13.23 -7.04 -7.36
CA THR A 244 -14.13 -6.91 -6.20
C THR A 244 -14.19 -5.46 -5.69
N GLU A 245 -15.35 -5.05 -5.15
CA GLU A 245 -15.49 -3.77 -4.42
C GLU A 245 -14.69 -3.74 -3.10
N ARG A 246 -14.15 -4.89 -2.67
CA ARG A 246 -13.37 -5.06 -1.43
C ARG A 246 -12.20 -4.08 -1.32
N ASN A 247 -11.63 -3.65 -2.44
CA ASN A 247 -10.47 -2.75 -2.43
C ASN A 247 -10.84 -1.27 -2.34
N LEU A 248 -12.12 -0.87 -2.31
CA LEU A 248 -12.50 0.54 -2.21
C LEU A 248 -11.89 1.25 -0.98
N PRO A 249 -11.92 0.66 0.25
CA PRO A 249 -11.26 1.26 1.41
C PRO A 249 -9.73 1.36 1.26
N ILE A 250 -9.12 0.45 0.49
CA ILE A 250 -7.68 0.46 0.21
C ILE A 250 -7.36 1.59 -0.77
N ILE A 251 -8.20 1.82 -1.77
CA ILE A 251 -8.06 2.93 -2.72
C ILE A 251 -8.14 4.27 -1.98
N GLU A 252 -9.14 4.45 -1.12
CA GLU A 252 -9.28 5.64 -0.28
C GLU A 252 -8.07 5.84 0.64
N LEU A 253 -7.58 4.76 1.27
CA LEU A 253 -6.39 4.79 2.11
C LEU A 253 -5.14 5.22 1.32
N LEU A 254 -4.89 4.61 0.16
CA LEU A 254 -3.72 4.93 -0.67
C LEU A 254 -3.77 6.40 -1.14
N LEU A 255 -4.94 6.90 -1.53
CA LEU A 255 -5.14 8.30 -1.91
C LEU A 255 -4.90 9.25 -0.72
N ALA A 256 -5.36 8.89 0.47
CA ALA A 256 -5.13 9.67 1.69
C ALA A 256 -3.63 9.77 2.06
N TYR A 257 -2.86 8.74 1.75
CA TYR A 257 -1.39 8.72 1.92
C TYR A 257 -0.62 9.31 0.71
N GLY A 258 -1.30 10.00 -0.20
CA GLY A 258 -0.66 10.75 -1.28
C GLY A 258 -0.34 9.93 -2.54
N ALA A 259 -1.04 8.82 -2.79
CA ALA A 259 -0.99 8.17 -4.10
C ALA A 259 -1.39 9.17 -5.21
N ASP A 260 -0.62 9.23 -6.29
CA ASP A 260 -0.96 10.05 -7.46
C ASP A 260 -2.13 9.38 -8.23
N PRO A 261 -3.32 9.98 -8.26
CA PRO A 261 -4.46 9.43 -8.97
C PRO A 261 -4.36 9.61 -10.50
N ASN A 262 -3.42 10.45 -10.97
CA ASN A 262 -3.20 10.74 -12.39
C ASN A 262 -2.06 9.93 -13.00
N HIS A 263 -1.37 9.10 -12.22
CA HIS A 263 -0.29 8.28 -12.75
C HIS A 263 -0.84 7.31 -13.81
N GLU A 264 -0.18 7.28 -14.97
CA GLU A 264 -0.58 6.47 -16.11
C GLU A 264 0.17 5.13 -16.11
N SER A 265 -0.55 4.06 -16.45
CA SER A 265 0.09 2.77 -16.73
C SER A 265 0.96 2.88 -17.98
N LYS A 266 1.83 1.88 -18.21
CA LYS A 266 2.65 1.81 -19.43
C LYS A 266 1.82 1.93 -20.70
N ASP A 267 0.57 1.49 -20.69
CA ASP A 267 -0.34 1.56 -21.82
C ASP A 267 -0.98 2.93 -22.03
N GLY A 268 -0.53 3.96 -21.30
CA GLY A 268 -1.09 5.31 -21.35
C GLY A 268 -2.50 5.41 -20.77
N SER A 269 -3.01 4.34 -20.15
CA SER A 269 -4.30 4.35 -19.49
C SER A 269 -4.15 4.95 -18.10
N SER A 270 -4.84 6.06 -17.84
CA SER A 270 -4.98 6.57 -16.47
C SER A 270 -5.82 5.62 -15.60
N LEU A 271 -5.72 5.77 -14.27
CA LEU A 271 -6.54 5.02 -13.31
C LEU A 271 -8.04 5.19 -13.54
N LEU A 272 -8.47 6.36 -14.03
CA LEU A 272 -9.86 6.62 -14.36
C LEU A 272 -10.33 5.76 -15.56
N HIS A 273 -9.48 5.53 -16.58
CA HIS A 273 -9.82 4.61 -17.67
C HIS A 273 -10.04 3.19 -17.15
N LEU A 274 -9.16 2.71 -16.25
CA LEU A 274 -9.28 1.38 -15.64
C LEU A 274 -10.54 1.24 -14.79
N ALA A 275 -10.91 2.28 -14.03
CA ALA A 275 -12.13 2.32 -13.22
C ALA A 275 -13.40 2.22 -14.07
N VAL A 276 -13.43 2.99 -15.16
CA VAL A 276 -14.58 3.08 -16.08
C VAL A 276 -14.77 1.79 -16.85
N LYS A 277 -13.70 1.22 -17.43
CA LYS A 277 -13.74 -0.06 -18.16
C LYS A 277 -14.26 -1.22 -17.32
N ARG A 278 -14.17 -1.11 -15.99
CA ARG A 278 -14.67 -2.13 -15.04
C ARG A 278 -16.07 -1.86 -14.53
N GLY A 279 -16.69 -0.73 -14.90
CA GLY A 279 -18.02 -0.33 -14.43
C GLY A 279 -18.09 -0.03 -12.92
N LYS A 280 -16.96 0.29 -12.26
CA LYS A 280 -16.92 0.50 -10.81
C LYS A 280 -17.36 1.93 -10.42
N MET A 281 -18.67 2.18 -10.38
CA MET A 281 -19.29 3.48 -10.09
C MET A 281 -18.69 4.20 -8.87
N LYS A 282 -18.67 3.55 -7.70
CA LYS A 282 -18.16 4.15 -6.46
C LYS A 282 -16.69 4.54 -6.58
N THR A 283 -15.89 3.68 -7.20
CA THR A 283 -14.47 3.92 -7.41
C THR A 283 -14.23 5.09 -8.36
N VAL A 284 -15.03 5.22 -9.42
CA VAL A 284 -15.00 6.40 -10.30
C VAL A 284 -15.32 7.66 -9.50
N GLY A 285 -16.35 7.64 -8.65
CA GLY A 285 -16.69 8.76 -7.76
C GLY A 285 -15.52 9.19 -6.87
N VAL A 286 -14.87 8.24 -6.19
CA VAL A 286 -13.70 8.52 -5.33
C VAL A 286 -12.54 9.11 -6.13
N LEU A 287 -12.23 8.56 -7.31
CA LEU A 287 -11.16 9.06 -8.17
C LEU A 287 -11.45 10.47 -8.72
N VAL A 288 -12.70 10.76 -9.08
CA VAL A 288 -13.11 12.11 -9.53
C VAL A 288 -12.97 13.11 -8.38
N GLN A 289 -13.37 12.74 -7.16
CA GLN A 289 -13.18 13.57 -5.98
C GLN A 289 -11.71 13.79 -5.62
N ALA A 290 -10.84 12.81 -5.90
CA ALA A 290 -9.39 12.91 -5.71
C ALA A 290 -8.67 13.79 -6.75
N GLY A 291 -9.39 14.41 -7.69
CA GLY A 291 -8.81 15.32 -8.68
C GLY A 291 -8.17 14.61 -9.88
N THR A 292 -8.71 13.47 -10.29
CA THR A 292 -8.28 12.82 -11.54
C THR A 292 -8.56 13.67 -12.77
N ASN A 293 -7.66 13.59 -13.76
CA ASN A 293 -7.83 14.18 -15.07
C ASN A 293 -8.89 13.39 -15.86
N ARG A 294 -10.13 13.89 -15.83
CA ARG A 294 -11.27 13.36 -16.59
C ARG A 294 -11.12 13.48 -18.11
N ALA A 295 -10.22 14.33 -18.58
CA ALA A 295 -9.89 14.53 -20.00
C ALA A 295 -8.63 13.77 -20.43
N ALA A 296 -8.07 12.91 -19.58
CA ALA A 296 -6.92 12.06 -19.95
C ALA A 296 -7.28 11.22 -21.18
N LEU A 297 -6.30 10.96 -22.05
CA LEU A 297 -6.49 10.18 -23.28
C LEU A 297 -5.63 8.93 -23.24
N ASP A 298 -6.21 7.78 -23.55
CA ASP A 298 -5.46 6.53 -23.73
C ASP A 298 -4.67 6.49 -25.05
N ARG A 299 -3.99 5.38 -25.32
CA ARG A 299 -3.23 5.17 -26.57
C ARG A 299 -4.09 5.18 -27.83
N GLU A 300 -5.39 5.00 -27.75
CA GLU A 300 -6.32 5.12 -28.87
C GLU A 300 -6.93 6.53 -28.96
N GLY A 301 -6.47 7.47 -28.11
CA GLY A 301 -7.00 8.83 -28.04
C GLY A 301 -8.39 8.89 -27.42
N ARG A 302 -8.82 7.83 -26.73
CA ARG A 302 -10.13 7.78 -26.07
C ARG A 302 -10.01 8.38 -24.69
N SER A 303 -11.00 9.17 -24.31
CA SER A 303 -11.17 9.64 -22.94
C SER A 303 -11.96 8.62 -22.09
N PRO A 304 -12.01 8.76 -20.75
CA PRO A 304 -12.88 7.94 -19.92
C PRO A 304 -14.35 7.99 -20.34
N LEU A 305 -14.82 9.12 -20.88
CA LEU A 305 -16.19 9.25 -21.40
C LEU A 305 -16.43 8.35 -22.65
N HIS A 306 -15.43 8.22 -23.52
CA HIS A 306 -15.51 7.32 -24.67
C HIS A 306 -15.65 5.86 -24.22
N LEU A 307 -14.89 5.44 -23.20
CA LEU A 307 -14.97 4.08 -22.66
C LEU A 307 -16.33 3.82 -21.99
N ALA A 308 -16.82 4.76 -21.18
CA ALA A 308 -18.14 4.66 -20.56
C ALA A 308 -19.25 4.53 -21.63
N ALA A 309 -19.10 5.27 -22.74
CA ALA A 309 -20.03 5.21 -23.86
C ALA A 309 -19.98 3.87 -24.61
N ALA A 310 -18.78 3.37 -24.90
CA ALA A 310 -18.57 2.09 -25.58
C ALA A 310 -19.07 0.89 -24.77
N ASP A 311 -18.93 0.93 -23.44
CA ASP A 311 -19.38 -0.14 -22.54
C ASP A 311 -20.85 0.03 -22.09
N GLY A 312 -21.50 1.14 -22.47
CA GLY A 312 -22.91 1.40 -22.17
C GLY A 312 -23.19 1.82 -20.71
N HIS A 313 -22.19 2.33 -19.99
CA HIS A 313 -22.31 2.77 -18.60
C HIS A 313 -22.92 4.17 -18.51
N SER A 314 -24.23 4.28 -18.74
CA SER A 314 -24.95 5.57 -18.74
C SER A 314 -24.81 6.36 -17.44
N GLU A 315 -24.75 5.68 -16.29
CA GLU A 315 -24.59 6.33 -14.97
C GLU A 315 -23.24 7.04 -14.81
N LEU A 316 -22.20 6.62 -15.55
CA LEU A 316 -20.89 7.27 -15.53
C LEU A 316 -20.84 8.54 -16.38
N VAL A 317 -21.80 8.74 -17.29
CA VAL A 317 -21.82 9.89 -18.20
C VAL A 317 -21.89 11.18 -17.39
N ASP A 318 -22.77 11.27 -16.39
CA ASP A 318 -22.93 12.48 -15.56
C ASP A 318 -21.66 12.79 -14.76
N LEU A 319 -20.98 11.75 -14.26
CA LEU A 319 -19.74 11.89 -13.47
C LEU A 319 -18.52 12.23 -14.33
N LEU A 320 -18.52 11.89 -15.63
CA LEU A 320 -17.37 12.04 -16.52
C LEU A 320 -17.52 13.18 -17.53
N CYS A 321 -18.75 13.58 -17.87
CA CYS A 321 -19.04 14.61 -18.85
C CYS A 321 -18.38 15.95 -18.52
N LEU A 322 -17.52 16.43 -19.42
CA LEU A 322 -16.96 17.77 -19.41
C LEU A 322 -17.26 18.43 -20.76
N PRO A 323 -17.55 19.74 -20.81
CA PRO A 323 -17.81 20.44 -22.06
C PRO A 323 -16.70 20.27 -23.10
N GLU A 324 -15.42 20.22 -22.68
CA GLU A 324 -14.30 20.07 -23.60
C GLU A 324 -14.16 18.65 -24.18
N VAL A 325 -14.71 17.64 -23.49
CA VAL A 325 -14.53 16.21 -23.84
C VAL A 325 -15.74 15.66 -24.57
N LEU A 326 -16.93 16.21 -24.35
CA LEU A 326 -18.22 15.66 -24.80
C LEU A 326 -18.27 15.37 -26.31
N ASN A 327 -17.72 16.28 -27.12
CA ASN A 327 -17.66 16.16 -28.57
C ASN A 327 -16.23 15.94 -29.10
N SER A 328 -15.26 15.69 -28.21
CA SER A 328 -13.89 15.38 -28.62
C SER A 328 -13.86 14.02 -29.35
N PRO A 329 -13.16 13.92 -30.50
CA PRO A 329 -13.01 12.65 -31.20
C PRO A 329 -11.81 11.85 -30.70
N ASP A 330 -11.91 10.52 -30.75
CA ASP A 330 -10.77 9.61 -30.63
C ASP A 330 -9.91 9.57 -31.90
N LYS A 331 -8.90 8.69 -31.96
CA LYS A 331 -8.00 8.58 -33.13
C LYS A 331 -8.68 8.12 -34.42
N ASP A 332 -9.79 7.40 -34.32
CA ASP A 332 -10.59 6.99 -35.47
C ASP A 332 -11.62 8.07 -35.86
N GLY A 333 -11.66 9.16 -35.09
CA GLY A 333 -12.56 10.27 -35.30
C GLY A 333 -13.95 10.06 -34.70
N LEU A 334 -14.12 9.08 -33.82
CA LEU A 334 -15.37 8.74 -33.16
C LEU A 334 -15.52 9.53 -31.88
N THR A 335 -16.68 10.15 -31.68
CA THR A 335 -17.04 10.76 -30.38
C THR A 335 -17.67 9.73 -29.46
N ALA A 336 -17.82 10.05 -28.17
CA ALA A 336 -18.55 9.22 -27.22
C ALA A 336 -19.96 8.84 -27.74
N LEU A 337 -20.67 9.76 -28.41
CA LEU A 337 -21.99 9.49 -28.96
C LEU A 337 -21.96 8.47 -30.13
N HIS A 338 -20.91 8.49 -30.95
CA HIS A 338 -20.70 7.45 -31.98
C HIS A 338 -20.57 6.07 -31.35
N LEU A 339 -19.73 5.95 -30.30
CA LEU A 339 -19.49 4.68 -29.61
C LEU A 339 -20.76 4.15 -28.91
N ALA A 340 -21.54 5.03 -28.26
CA ALA A 340 -22.80 4.64 -27.64
C ALA A 340 -23.84 4.17 -28.67
N ALA A 341 -23.86 4.82 -29.85
CA ALA A 341 -24.74 4.46 -30.95
C ALA A 341 -24.32 3.15 -31.63
N ASP A 342 -23.01 2.93 -31.82
CA ASP A 342 -22.41 1.70 -32.32
C ASP A 342 -22.75 0.50 -31.41
N ARG A 343 -22.75 0.71 -30.09
CA ARG A 343 -23.11 -0.31 -29.09
C ARG A 343 -24.62 -0.54 -28.95
N GLY A 344 -25.44 0.41 -29.40
CA GLY A 344 -26.90 0.38 -29.26
C GLY A 344 -27.43 0.70 -27.86
N SER A 345 -26.64 1.40 -27.02
CA SER A 345 -27.04 1.73 -25.65
C SER A 345 -27.94 2.98 -25.62
N LEU A 346 -29.26 2.77 -25.68
CA LEU A 346 -30.23 3.87 -25.68
C LEU A 346 -30.14 4.78 -24.45
N THR A 347 -29.88 4.21 -23.27
CA THR A 347 -29.75 4.97 -22.02
C THR A 347 -28.53 5.88 -22.04
N THR A 348 -27.41 5.39 -22.57
CA THR A 348 -26.17 6.16 -22.70
C THR A 348 -26.28 7.24 -23.78
N VAL A 349 -26.92 6.93 -24.91
CA VAL A 349 -27.23 7.91 -25.96
C VAL A 349 -28.09 9.04 -25.39
N ARG A 350 -29.13 8.72 -24.62
CA ARG A 350 -29.98 9.72 -23.96
C ARG A 350 -29.16 10.59 -23.01
N ALA A 351 -28.38 9.98 -22.11
CA ALA A 351 -27.57 10.72 -21.15
C ALA A 351 -26.56 11.68 -21.84
N LEU A 352 -25.92 11.24 -22.93
CA LEU A 352 -25.00 12.07 -23.71
C LEU A 352 -25.71 13.25 -24.38
N LEU A 353 -26.90 13.05 -24.97
CA LEU A 353 -27.68 14.13 -25.57
C LEU A 353 -28.22 15.10 -24.52
N ASP A 354 -28.69 14.61 -23.38
CA ASP A 354 -29.14 15.43 -22.25
C ASP A 354 -27.97 16.28 -21.70
N ALA A 355 -26.74 15.76 -21.76
CA ALA A 355 -25.52 16.49 -21.42
C ALA A 355 -25.06 17.49 -22.51
N GLY A 356 -25.71 17.54 -23.68
CA GLY A 356 -25.42 18.47 -24.77
C GLY A 356 -24.50 17.94 -25.87
N ALA A 357 -24.39 16.61 -26.04
CA ALA A 357 -23.61 16.04 -27.14
C ALA A 357 -24.21 16.38 -28.50
N ASP A 358 -23.36 16.72 -29.46
CA ASP A 358 -23.79 17.03 -30.82
C ASP A 358 -24.11 15.73 -31.58
N SER A 359 -25.38 15.56 -31.95
CA SER A 359 -25.88 14.38 -32.68
C SER A 359 -25.47 14.33 -34.15
N ASP A 360 -24.99 15.45 -34.70
CA ASP A 360 -24.69 15.59 -36.12
C ASP A 360 -23.19 15.58 -36.45
N VAL A 361 -22.33 15.33 -35.45
CA VAL A 361 -20.89 15.15 -35.65
C VAL A 361 -20.66 14.01 -36.65
N LYS A 362 -19.82 14.24 -37.64
CA LYS A 362 -19.41 13.22 -38.61
C LYS A 362 -17.94 12.89 -38.45
N THR A 363 -17.60 11.62 -38.56
CA THR A 363 -16.20 11.19 -38.59
C THR A 363 -15.45 11.89 -39.75
N PRO A 364 -14.18 12.27 -39.55
CA PRO A 364 -13.42 13.04 -40.53
C PRO A 364 -13.14 12.24 -41.81
N VAL A 365 -12.94 10.93 -41.71
CA VAL A 365 -12.55 10.06 -42.85
C VAL A 365 -13.78 9.48 -43.55
N THR A 366 -14.64 8.79 -42.80
CA THR A 366 -15.77 8.04 -43.37
C THR A 366 -17.05 8.87 -43.47
N LYS A 367 -17.08 10.07 -42.86
CA LYS A 367 -18.25 10.97 -42.81
C LYS A 367 -19.50 10.31 -42.23
N VAL A 368 -19.31 9.33 -41.36
CA VAL A 368 -20.36 8.55 -40.69
C VAL A 368 -20.82 9.35 -39.47
N SER A 369 -22.13 9.47 -39.27
CA SER A 369 -22.73 10.07 -38.06
C SER A 369 -23.10 8.99 -37.02
N PRO A 370 -23.39 9.36 -35.75
CA PRO A 370 -23.89 8.40 -34.76
C PRO A 370 -25.16 7.68 -35.22
N LEU A 371 -26.04 8.39 -35.93
CA LEU A 371 -27.24 7.80 -36.52
C LEU A 371 -26.91 6.73 -37.57
N ASP A 372 -25.93 7.00 -38.43
CA ASP A 372 -25.49 6.06 -39.46
C ASP A 372 -24.88 4.79 -38.83
N MET A 373 -24.13 4.92 -37.73
CA MET A 373 -23.62 3.77 -36.97
C MET A 373 -24.76 2.93 -36.35
N ALA A 374 -25.73 3.58 -35.71
CA ALA A 374 -26.87 2.88 -35.14
C ALA A 374 -27.67 2.12 -36.22
N LEU A 375 -27.84 2.70 -37.41
CA LEU A 375 -28.51 2.05 -38.53
C LEU A 375 -27.69 0.89 -39.10
N HIS A 376 -26.37 1.07 -39.28
CA HIS A 376 -25.47 0.04 -39.79
C HIS A 376 -25.45 -1.21 -38.89
N ASN A 377 -25.47 -1.02 -37.57
CA ASN A 377 -25.47 -2.11 -36.59
C ASN A 377 -26.88 -2.60 -36.20
N ASN A 378 -27.93 -2.15 -36.91
CA ASN A 378 -29.33 -2.55 -36.68
C ASN A 378 -29.90 -2.17 -35.30
N HIS A 379 -29.42 -1.09 -34.68
CA HIS A 379 -29.92 -0.56 -33.42
C HIS A 379 -31.10 0.40 -33.63
N GLN A 380 -32.24 -0.13 -34.11
CA GLN A 380 -33.41 0.66 -34.53
C GLN A 380 -33.93 1.62 -33.45
N LYS A 381 -34.02 1.17 -32.18
CA LYS A 381 -34.48 2.03 -31.07
C LYS A 381 -33.60 3.27 -30.88
N VAL A 382 -32.29 3.12 -31.04
CA VAL A 382 -31.33 4.23 -30.94
C VAL A 382 -31.45 5.13 -32.17
N ALA A 383 -31.56 4.55 -33.37
CA ALA A 383 -31.73 5.30 -34.60
C ALA A 383 -33.01 6.14 -34.59
N ASP A 384 -34.14 5.58 -34.15
CA ASP A 384 -35.41 6.29 -34.04
C ASP A 384 -35.33 7.42 -33.02
N PHE A 385 -34.66 7.19 -31.89
CA PHE A 385 -34.44 8.21 -30.87
C PHE A 385 -33.55 9.36 -31.37
N LEU A 386 -32.45 9.05 -32.07
CA LEU A 386 -31.55 10.06 -32.66
C LEU A 386 -32.26 10.87 -33.76
N LYS A 387 -33.09 10.22 -34.60
CA LYS A 387 -33.93 10.92 -35.60
C LYS A 387 -34.91 11.87 -34.92
N MET A 388 -35.56 11.41 -33.84
CA MET A 388 -36.52 12.23 -33.09
C MET A 388 -35.84 13.44 -32.44
N ASN A 389 -34.67 13.25 -31.83
CA ASN A 389 -33.92 14.34 -31.21
C ASN A 389 -33.46 15.38 -32.27
N ARG A 390 -33.03 14.92 -33.44
CA ARG A 390 -32.67 15.80 -34.56
C ARG A 390 -33.81 16.71 -35.01
N LEU A 391 -35.04 16.18 -35.07
CA LEU A 391 -36.22 16.98 -35.44
C LEU A 391 -36.55 18.06 -34.40
N LEU A 392 -36.28 17.81 -33.12
CA LEU A 392 -36.52 18.76 -32.03
C LEU A 392 -35.49 19.92 -32.00
N GLN A 393 -34.27 19.72 -32.51
CA GLN A 393 -33.24 20.77 -32.57
C GLN A 393 -33.46 21.79 -33.71
N CYS A 394 -34.33 21.49 -34.68
CA CYS A 394 -34.63 22.35 -35.82
C CYS A 394 -35.59 23.52 -35.50
N ASP A 395 -36.31 23.46 -34.37
CA ASP A 395 -37.35 24.42 -34.01
C ASP A 395 -36.93 25.28 -32.79
N HIS A 396 -36.26 26.40 -33.09
CA HIS A 396 -35.97 27.59 -32.26
C HIS A 396 -34.88 27.54 -31.16
N PRO A 397 -34.04 28.61 -31.07
CA PRO A 397 -33.08 28.79 -29.98
C PRO A 397 -33.79 29.39 -28.75
N GLY A 398 -33.78 28.65 -27.66
CA GLY A 398 -34.00 29.19 -26.31
C GLY A 398 -35.36 28.87 -25.68
N VAL A 399 -35.56 27.63 -25.21
CA VAL A 399 -36.42 27.35 -24.03
C VAL A 399 -35.85 26.14 -23.29
N THR A 400 -35.56 26.33 -22.01
CA THR A 400 -35.18 25.30 -21.04
C THR A 400 -36.33 24.34 -20.74
N HIS A 401 -36.01 23.05 -20.66
CA HIS A 401 -36.82 21.88 -20.30
C HIS A 401 -38.08 22.09 -19.44
N ALA A 402 -39.20 21.50 -19.89
CA ALA A 402 -40.15 20.80 -19.01
C ALA A 402 -41.02 19.81 -19.80
N SER A 403 -40.95 18.54 -19.40
CA SER A 403 -41.99 17.49 -19.54
C SER A 403 -42.31 16.92 -20.94
N MET A 404 -41.81 15.71 -21.21
CA MET A 404 -42.39 14.78 -22.19
C MET A 404 -43.66 14.11 -21.62
N PRO A 405 -44.77 13.99 -22.37
CA PRO A 405 -45.93 13.18 -21.97
C PRO A 405 -45.83 11.72 -22.44
N GLU A 406 -46.22 10.80 -21.56
CA GLU A 406 -46.33 9.36 -21.78
C GLU A 406 -47.43 9.01 -22.81
N LEU A 407 -47.08 8.15 -23.77
CA LEU A 407 -48.01 7.52 -24.71
C LEU A 407 -48.63 6.27 -24.07
N SER A 408 -49.92 6.33 -23.73
CA SER A 408 -50.74 5.14 -23.45
C SER A 408 -51.69 4.87 -24.62
N ALA A 409 -51.70 3.62 -25.07
CA ALA A 409 -52.48 3.12 -26.20
C ALA A 409 -53.98 3.08 -25.88
N LYS A 410 -54.81 3.59 -26.79
CA LYS A 410 -56.26 3.30 -26.87
C LYS A 410 -56.58 2.66 -28.21
N THR A 411 -56.93 1.39 -28.18
CA THR A 411 -57.57 0.67 -29.28
C THR A 411 -59.07 0.99 -29.31
N GLN A 412 -59.56 1.37 -30.49
CA GLN A 412 -60.99 1.52 -30.79
C GLN A 412 -61.62 0.15 -31.09
N GLY A 413 -62.86 -0.04 -30.66
CA GLY A 413 -63.76 -1.11 -31.10
C GLY A 413 -65.20 -0.61 -31.07
N ASN A 414 -65.81 -0.54 -32.25
CA ASN A 414 -67.12 0.03 -32.55
C ASN A 414 -68.16 -1.10 -32.64
N ALA A 415 -69.40 -0.92 -32.14
CA ALA A 415 -70.64 -1.48 -32.71
C ALA A 415 -71.89 -1.07 -31.91
N THR A 416 -72.94 -0.78 -32.67
CA THR A 416 -74.24 -0.20 -32.30
C THR A 416 -75.38 -1.23 -32.13
N THR A 417 -76.46 -0.77 -31.49
CA THR A 417 -77.90 -1.11 -31.60
C THR A 417 -78.56 -2.28 -30.80
N SER A 418 -79.40 -1.85 -29.85
CA SER A 418 -80.56 -2.38 -29.07
C SER A 418 -81.49 -3.42 -29.75
N PRO A 419 -82.34 -4.22 -29.02
CA PRO A 419 -83.55 -3.71 -28.33
C PRO A 419 -84.01 -4.40 -27.02
N LYS A 420 -84.95 -3.72 -26.34
CA LYS A 420 -85.68 -4.02 -25.07
C LYS A 420 -86.42 -5.36 -25.01
N ILE A 421 -86.39 -6.03 -23.85
CA ILE A 421 -87.45 -6.94 -23.34
C ILE A 421 -87.70 -6.66 -21.84
N LEU A 422 -88.98 -6.79 -21.47
CA LEU A 422 -89.62 -6.50 -20.18
C LEU A 422 -89.22 -7.46 -19.03
N VAL A 423 -88.95 -6.85 -17.87
CA VAL A 423 -89.14 -7.24 -16.46
C VAL A 423 -89.68 -8.65 -16.14
N THR A 424 -88.96 -9.40 -15.27
CA THR A 424 -89.36 -9.83 -13.91
C THR A 424 -88.14 -10.38 -13.15
N GLU A 425 -87.96 -9.97 -11.89
CA GLU A 425 -86.77 -10.13 -11.02
C GLU A 425 -86.37 -11.58 -10.67
N PRO A 426 -85.15 -11.77 -10.11
CA PRO A 426 -85.10 -12.29 -8.75
C PRO A 426 -84.33 -11.33 -7.84
N GLU A 427 -85.04 -10.77 -6.86
CA GLU A 427 -84.52 -9.80 -5.87
C GLU A 427 -83.31 -10.33 -5.06
N GLU A 428 -83.09 -11.66 -5.02
CA GLU A 428 -82.00 -12.30 -4.28
C GLU A 428 -80.61 -12.09 -4.91
N GLU A 429 -80.48 -12.11 -6.24
CA GLU A 429 -79.19 -11.82 -6.90
C GLU A 429 -78.84 -10.32 -6.79
N SER A 430 -79.85 -9.45 -6.84
CA SER A 430 -79.69 -8.00 -6.62
C SER A 430 -79.25 -7.70 -5.18
N GLN A 431 -79.81 -8.40 -4.19
CA GLN A 431 -79.39 -8.25 -2.79
C GLN A 431 -77.98 -8.78 -2.55
N SER A 432 -77.61 -9.93 -3.11
CA SER A 432 -76.24 -10.49 -3.03
C SER A 432 -75.20 -9.56 -3.68
N LEU A 433 -75.51 -8.97 -4.83
CA LEU A 433 -74.67 -7.99 -5.51
C LEU A 433 -74.55 -6.68 -4.71
N LYS A 434 -75.65 -6.19 -4.12
CA LYS A 434 -75.63 -4.99 -3.25
C LYS A 434 -74.81 -5.22 -1.98
N GLU A 435 -74.86 -6.43 -1.41
CA GLU A 435 -74.05 -6.75 -0.23
C GLU A 435 -72.56 -6.87 -0.57
N LYS A 436 -72.21 -7.45 -1.72
CA LYS A 436 -70.82 -7.46 -2.23
C LYS A 436 -70.32 -6.04 -2.52
N LEU A 437 -71.14 -5.20 -3.13
CA LEU A 437 -70.81 -3.79 -3.39
C LEU A 437 -70.56 -3.05 -2.07
N ARG A 438 -71.42 -3.24 -1.05
CA ARG A 438 -71.26 -2.62 0.27
C ARG A 438 -69.97 -3.07 0.98
N LYS A 439 -69.57 -4.34 0.82
CA LYS A 439 -68.29 -4.84 1.34
C LYS A 439 -67.10 -4.21 0.62
N GLN A 440 -67.17 -4.09 -0.71
CA GLN A 440 -66.13 -3.41 -1.50
C GLN A 440 -66.03 -1.92 -1.16
N GLU A 441 -67.16 -1.24 -0.94
CA GLU A 441 -67.18 0.17 -0.52
C GLU A 441 -66.53 0.36 0.87
N GLN A 442 -66.78 -0.56 1.82
CA GLN A 442 -66.13 -0.56 3.12
C GLN A 442 -64.62 -0.81 3.03
N GLU A 443 -64.20 -1.72 2.15
CA GLU A 443 -62.78 -2.02 1.90
C GLU A 443 -62.07 -0.82 1.24
N ILE A 444 -62.71 -0.15 0.29
CA ILE A 444 -62.21 1.09 -0.31
C ILE A 444 -62.09 2.21 0.73
N GLU A 445 -63.05 2.33 1.64
CA GLU A 445 -63.01 3.34 2.70
C GLU A 445 -61.86 3.09 3.69
N LEU A 446 -61.59 1.83 4.02
CA LEU A 446 -60.45 1.43 4.85
C LEU A 446 -59.12 1.73 4.13
N LEU A 447 -59.01 1.38 2.85
CA LEU A 447 -57.81 1.66 2.05
C LEU A 447 -57.56 3.17 1.90
N LYS A 448 -58.60 4.00 1.85
CA LYS A 448 -58.43 5.48 1.86
C LYS A 448 -57.84 5.97 3.18
N GLN A 449 -58.29 5.43 4.31
CA GLN A 449 -57.75 5.77 5.63
C GLN A 449 -56.27 5.39 5.72
N GLU A 450 -55.90 4.19 5.26
CA GLU A 450 -54.50 3.73 5.25
C GLU A 450 -53.63 4.58 4.31
N ILE A 451 -54.16 5.00 3.15
CA ILE A 451 -53.48 5.93 2.25
C ILE A 451 -53.26 7.30 2.91
N ASP A 452 -54.22 7.80 3.68
CA ASP A 452 -54.09 9.10 4.34
C ASP A 452 -53.11 9.05 5.53
N GLU A 453 -53.03 7.93 6.26
CA GLU A 453 -51.98 7.67 7.26
C GLU A 453 -50.59 7.63 6.61
N LEU A 454 -50.43 6.88 5.52
CA LEU A 454 -49.16 6.83 4.76
C LEU A 454 -48.75 8.20 4.19
N LYS A 455 -49.71 9.04 3.80
CA LYS A 455 -49.43 10.43 3.39
C LYS A 455 -48.91 11.28 4.54
N GLN A 456 -49.43 11.09 5.76
CA GLN A 456 -48.94 11.80 6.93
C GLN A 456 -47.53 11.35 7.31
N GLU A 457 -47.27 10.04 7.31
CA GLU A 457 -45.93 9.50 7.57
C GLU A 457 -44.90 9.98 6.53
N THR A 458 -45.26 9.98 5.25
CA THR A 458 -44.37 10.48 4.19
C THR A 458 -44.17 12.00 4.26
N ALA A 459 -45.14 12.77 4.76
CA ALA A 459 -44.95 14.20 5.03
C ALA A 459 -43.97 14.43 6.19
N GLN A 460 -44.11 13.66 7.27
CA GLN A 460 -43.21 13.74 8.42
C GLN A 460 -41.77 13.35 8.05
N GLN A 461 -41.59 12.28 7.28
CA GLN A 461 -40.26 11.88 6.78
C GLN A 461 -39.63 12.93 5.88
N LYS A 462 -40.43 13.63 5.04
CA LYS A 462 -39.91 14.73 4.21
C LYS A 462 -39.40 15.90 5.05
N GLU A 463 -40.10 16.22 6.15
CA GLU A 463 -39.69 17.28 7.07
C GLU A 463 -38.38 16.91 7.78
N GLU A 464 -38.25 15.68 8.25
CA GLU A 464 -37.02 15.17 8.89
C GLU A 464 -35.83 15.17 7.91
N ILE A 465 -36.04 14.75 6.65
CA ILE A 465 -35.02 14.83 5.59
C ILE A 465 -34.61 16.28 5.31
N THR A 466 -35.55 17.24 5.43
CA THR A 466 -35.26 18.65 5.20
C THR A 466 -34.37 19.20 6.33
N GLN A 467 -34.68 18.86 7.59
CA GLN A 467 -33.85 19.22 8.74
C GLN A 467 -32.43 18.61 8.65
N GLN A 468 -32.32 17.34 8.27
CA GLN A 468 -31.02 16.68 8.07
C GLN A 468 -30.19 17.33 6.95
N LYS A 469 -30.84 17.81 5.87
CA LYS A 469 -30.14 18.53 4.79
C LYS A 469 -29.57 19.87 5.26
N GLU A 470 -30.33 20.63 6.05
CA GLU A 470 -29.85 21.89 6.63
C GLU A 470 -28.63 21.66 7.54
N GLU A 471 -28.64 20.59 8.34
CA GLU A 471 -27.50 20.24 9.21
C GLU A 471 -26.27 19.82 8.41
N ILE A 472 -26.46 19.05 7.34
CA ILE A 472 -25.37 18.68 6.40
C ILE A 472 -24.76 19.92 5.75
N ASP A 473 -25.59 20.89 5.32
CA ASP A 473 -25.09 22.10 4.68
C ASP A 473 -24.30 22.98 5.66
N LYS A 474 -24.73 23.06 6.93
CA LYS A 474 -23.95 23.70 7.99
C LYS A 474 -22.59 23.02 8.23
N GLN A 475 -22.55 21.68 8.24
CA GLN A 475 -21.29 20.93 8.36
C GLN A 475 -20.36 21.14 7.16
N LYS A 476 -20.90 21.26 5.94
CA LYS A 476 -20.10 21.56 4.74
C LYS A 476 -19.43 22.92 4.82
N GLU A 477 -20.13 23.94 5.35
CA GLU A 477 -19.55 25.27 5.56
C GLU A 477 -18.39 25.23 6.57
N GLU A 478 -18.55 24.48 7.67
CA GLU A 478 -17.50 24.32 8.68
C GLU A 478 -16.26 23.60 8.11
N ILE A 479 -16.47 22.54 7.31
CA ILE A 479 -15.38 21.84 6.60
C ILE A 479 -14.68 22.77 5.59
N SER A 480 -15.43 23.63 4.89
CA SER A 480 -14.86 24.61 3.96
C SER A 480 -13.93 25.59 4.69
N HIS A 481 -14.37 26.11 5.85
CA HIS A 481 -13.56 27.00 6.67
C HIS A 481 -12.28 26.31 7.19
N LEU A 482 -12.38 25.06 7.66
CA LEU A 482 -11.22 24.29 8.12
C LEU A 482 -10.23 23.98 7.00
N LYS A 483 -10.71 23.71 5.77
CA LYS A 483 -9.85 23.52 4.59
C LYS A 483 -9.05 24.78 4.24
N GLU A 484 -9.67 25.95 4.34
CA GLU A 484 -8.98 27.21 4.09
C GLU A 484 -7.92 27.49 5.17
N GLN A 485 -8.25 27.25 6.46
CA GLN A 485 -7.26 27.31 7.54
C GLN A 485 -6.08 26.36 7.28
N HIS A 486 -6.33 25.11 6.91
CA HIS A 486 -5.27 24.17 6.58
C HIS A 486 -4.40 24.65 5.41
N ARG A 487 -5.01 25.22 4.35
CA ARG A 487 -4.28 25.79 3.22
C ARG A 487 -3.36 26.92 3.66
N THR A 488 -3.81 27.82 4.54
CA THR A 488 -2.95 28.90 5.06
C THR A 488 -1.73 28.36 5.79
N VAL A 489 -1.92 27.39 6.70
CA VAL A 489 -0.83 26.73 7.43
C VAL A 489 0.17 26.08 6.48
N MET A 490 -0.32 25.34 5.47
CA MET A 490 0.54 24.69 4.48
C MET A 490 1.41 25.69 3.69
N THR A 491 0.84 26.83 3.29
CA THR A 491 1.63 27.86 2.58
C THR A 491 2.71 28.48 3.47
N GLU A 492 2.47 28.55 4.77
CA GLU A 492 3.42 29.10 5.73
C GLU A 492 4.54 28.11 6.04
N THR A 493 4.21 26.81 6.12
CA THR A 493 5.21 25.73 6.23
C THR A 493 6.07 25.64 4.97
N ASP A 494 5.49 25.77 3.78
CA ASP A 494 6.23 25.71 2.51
C ASP A 494 7.21 26.88 2.37
N LYS A 495 6.80 28.09 2.79
CA LYS A 495 7.70 29.25 2.87
C LYS A 495 8.88 28.99 3.82
N THR A 496 8.60 28.36 4.97
CA THR A 496 9.62 28.02 5.97
C THR A 496 10.61 26.98 5.41
N ILE A 497 10.11 25.92 4.77
CA ILE A 497 10.94 24.89 4.12
C ILE A 497 11.79 25.50 3.01
N ALA A 498 11.22 26.39 2.18
CA ALA A 498 11.96 27.07 1.12
C ALA A 498 13.09 27.95 1.67
N SER A 499 12.85 28.66 2.79
CA SER A 499 13.88 29.44 3.49
C SER A 499 15.01 28.55 3.98
N LEU A 500 14.68 27.42 4.63
CA LEU A 500 15.67 26.46 5.14
C LEU A 500 16.48 25.81 4.01
N ARG A 501 15.84 25.47 2.88
CA ARG A 501 16.55 24.95 1.69
C ARG A 501 17.53 25.97 1.11
N LYS A 502 17.16 27.26 1.08
CA LYS A 502 18.03 28.33 0.61
C LYS A 502 19.23 28.53 1.54
N GLN A 503 19.03 28.41 2.86
CA GLN A 503 20.13 28.38 3.82
C GLN A 503 21.04 27.16 3.58
N LEU A 504 20.47 25.96 3.45
CA LEU A 504 21.24 24.73 3.19
C LEU A 504 22.08 24.81 1.90
N GLN A 505 21.53 25.40 0.85
CA GLN A 505 22.23 25.58 -0.43
C GLN A 505 23.41 26.55 -0.30
N LYS A 506 23.30 27.58 0.55
CA LYS A 506 24.42 28.48 0.87
C LYS A 506 25.55 27.75 1.59
N TYR A 507 25.23 26.76 2.43
CA TYR A 507 26.23 25.94 3.12
C TYR A 507 26.92 24.90 2.22
N GLN A 508 26.26 24.40 1.17
CA GLN A 508 26.87 23.45 0.22
C GLN A 508 27.95 24.07 -0.70
N VAL A 509 27.96 25.40 -0.86
CA VAL A 509 28.89 26.10 -1.77
C VAL A 509 30.29 26.31 -1.17
N ILE A 510 30.51 26.01 0.13
CA ILE A 510 31.86 26.04 0.73
C ILE A 510 32.53 24.67 0.50
N GLN A 511 32.87 24.38 -0.77
CA GLN A 511 33.79 23.29 -1.10
C GLN A 511 35.22 23.76 -0.86
N TYR A 512 35.90 23.14 0.10
CA TYR A 512 37.35 23.29 0.26
C TYR A 512 38.03 22.62 -0.93
N GLU A 513 38.81 23.37 -1.70
CA GLU A 513 39.59 22.86 -2.84
C GLU A 513 40.48 21.70 -2.38
N GLU A 514 40.38 20.56 -3.07
CA GLU A 514 40.99 19.26 -2.72
C GLU A 514 42.52 19.28 -2.51
N ASN A 515 43.21 20.37 -2.87
CA ASN A 515 44.67 20.51 -2.80
C ASN A 515 45.17 21.62 -1.85
N SER A 516 44.32 22.16 -0.97
CA SER A 516 44.77 23.13 0.03
C SER A 516 45.27 22.41 1.31
N ASN A 517 46.43 22.82 1.82
CA ASN A 517 46.99 22.28 3.07
C ASN A 517 45.94 22.30 4.18
N PRO A 518 45.85 21.24 5.01
CA PRO A 518 44.83 21.16 6.05
C PRO A 518 44.99 22.36 7.01
N VAL A 519 43.99 23.24 7.01
CA VAL A 519 43.96 24.39 7.92
C VAL A 519 43.83 23.85 9.36
N PRO A 520 44.76 24.19 10.28
CA PRO A 520 44.70 23.72 11.65
C PRO A 520 43.40 24.19 12.33
N MET A 521 42.87 23.36 13.21
CA MET A 521 41.64 23.65 13.95
C MET A 521 41.84 24.90 14.83
N SER A 522 40.96 25.89 14.69
CA SER A 522 40.99 27.08 15.55
C SER A 522 40.59 26.71 16.99
N ASP A 523 41.08 27.44 17.99
CA ASP A 523 40.73 27.22 19.40
C ASP A 523 39.20 27.13 19.68
N PRO A 524 38.33 27.91 18.99
CA PRO A 524 36.88 27.76 19.05
C PRO A 524 36.36 26.36 18.68
N HIS A 525 36.95 25.70 17.68
CA HIS A 525 36.56 24.35 17.27
C HIS A 525 36.90 23.31 18.35
N LYS A 526 38.08 23.45 18.97
CA LYS A 526 38.49 22.60 20.09
C LYS A 526 37.54 22.80 21.27
N GLN A 527 37.14 24.04 21.55
CA GLN A 527 36.17 24.35 22.59
C GLN A 527 34.76 23.79 22.29
N ALA A 528 34.31 23.83 21.03
CA ALA A 528 33.02 23.25 20.61
C ALA A 528 32.99 21.73 20.74
N LEU A 529 34.10 21.05 20.41
CA LEU A 529 34.25 19.61 20.62
C LEU A 529 34.17 19.26 22.11
N MET A 530 34.88 20.02 22.96
CA MET A 530 34.89 19.80 24.41
C MET A 530 33.52 20.11 25.05
N THR A 531 32.78 21.09 24.52
CA THR A 531 31.45 21.46 25.01
C THR A 531 30.40 20.40 24.64
N ASN A 532 30.49 19.84 23.44
CA ASN A 532 29.55 18.81 22.93
C ASN A 532 30.07 17.37 23.13
N TRP A 533 31.08 17.20 23.98
CA TRP A 533 31.78 15.93 24.22
C TRP A 533 30.82 14.75 24.50
N PRO A 534 29.77 14.88 25.33
CA PRO A 534 28.85 13.77 25.59
C PRO A 534 28.06 13.33 24.36
N GLN A 535 27.66 14.27 23.50
CA GLN A 535 26.90 13.99 22.28
C GLN A 535 27.78 13.27 21.24
N PHE A 536 29.03 13.70 21.12
CA PHE A 536 30.03 13.03 20.29
C PHE A 536 30.22 11.58 20.72
N LEU A 537 30.36 11.31 22.02
CA LEU A 537 30.53 9.95 22.52
C LEU A 537 29.35 9.03 22.23
N GLN A 538 28.13 9.57 22.18
CA GLN A 538 26.91 8.82 21.92
C GLN A 538 26.73 8.54 20.42
N ASP A 539 26.91 9.57 19.60
CA ASP A 539 26.52 9.53 18.20
C ASP A 539 27.67 9.16 17.27
N LEU A 540 28.94 9.24 17.68
CA LEU A 540 30.07 8.95 16.79
C LEU A 540 30.07 7.48 16.34
N HIS A 541 30.06 7.26 15.02
CA HIS A 541 30.16 5.94 14.40
C HIS A 541 31.65 5.57 14.18
N HIS A 542 32.34 5.11 15.24
CA HIS A 542 33.75 4.71 15.15
C HIS A 542 34.04 3.68 14.04
N GLY A 543 33.08 2.81 13.69
CA GLY A 543 33.23 1.80 12.64
C GLY A 543 33.42 2.35 11.22
N VAL A 544 33.13 3.64 10.98
CA VAL A 544 33.37 4.31 9.69
C VAL A 544 34.55 5.29 9.81
N VAL A 545 34.65 5.95 10.95
CA VAL A 545 35.67 6.98 11.20
C VAL A 545 37.05 6.39 11.44
N VAL A 546 37.18 5.31 12.21
CA VAL A 546 38.46 4.66 12.52
C VAL A 546 39.13 4.09 11.26
N PRO A 547 38.45 3.33 10.38
CA PRO A 547 39.06 2.84 9.14
C PRO A 547 39.52 3.98 8.22
N SER A 548 38.79 5.09 8.20
CA SER A 548 39.17 6.28 7.42
C SER A 548 40.44 6.93 7.98
N LEU A 549 40.60 7.00 9.30
CA LEU A 549 41.81 7.49 9.94
C LEU A 549 43.01 6.57 9.73
N VAL A 550 42.80 5.25 9.65
CA VAL A 550 43.85 4.28 9.33
C VAL A 550 44.28 4.37 7.87
N ALA A 551 43.32 4.52 6.94
CA ALA A 551 43.60 4.66 5.51
C ALA A 551 44.48 5.88 5.20
N GLU A 552 44.30 6.97 5.95
CA GLU A 552 45.08 8.21 5.83
C GLU A 552 46.35 8.20 6.71
N GLY A 553 46.70 7.07 7.33
CA GLY A 553 47.92 6.90 8.13
C GLY A 553 47.91 7.62 9.48
N ILE A 554 46.78 8.18 9.91
CA ILE A 554 46.63 8.86 11.21
C ILE A 554 46.58 7.87 12.35
N LEU A 555 46.01 6.68 12.16
CA LEU A 555 46.01 5.58 13.13
C LEU A 555 46.76 4.37 12.56
N THR A 556 47.46 3.63 13.42
CA THR A 556 48.05 2.36 12.98
C THR A 556 46.99 1.26 13.01
N PRO A 557 47.11 0.21 12.18
CA PRO A 557 46.19 -0.94 12.23
C PRO A 557 46.12 -1.61 13.61
N HIS A 558 47.22 -1.56 14.39
CA HIS A 558 47.24 -2.08 15.76
C HIS A 558 46.36 -1.26 16.71
N MET A 559 46.34 0.07 16.55
CA MET A 559 45.53 0.98 17.37
C MET A 559 44.05 0.92 17.00
N GLU A 560 43.72 0.66 15.73
CA GLU A 560 42.36 0.32 15.33
C GLU A 560 41.89 -0.96 16.02
N GLU A 561 42.72 -2.00 16.07
CA GLU A 561 42.40 -3.21 16.82
C GLU A 561 42.25 -2.94 18.32
N GLU A 562 43.06 -2.07 18.92
CA GLU A 562 42.95 -1.67 20.33
C GLU A 562 41.61 -0.97 20.61
N ILE A 563 41.25 0.03 19.81
CA ILE A 563 39.96 0.75 19.94
C ILE A 563 38.78 -0.22 19.79
N ILE A 564 38.86 -1.18 18.85
CA ILE A 564 37.74 -2.07 18.54
C ILE A 564 37.64 -3.26 19.51
N LYS A 565 38.78 -3.80 19.99
CA LYS A 565 38.84 -5.02 20.81
C LYS A 565 38.94 -4.75 22.31
N ALA A 566 39.54 -3.65 22.76
CA ALA A 566 39.82 -3.43 24.18
C ALA A 566 38.61 -2.93 24.98
N TYR A 567 37.61 -2.33 24.33
CA TYR A 567 36.47 -1.71 25.03
C TYR A 567 35.13 -2.33 24.61
N HIS A 568 34.26 -2.58 25.59
CA HIS A 568 33.00 -3.30 25.40
C HIS A 568 31.81 -2.39 25.05
N THR A 569 31.85 -1.10 25.37
CA THR A 569 30.78 -0.15 25.03
C THR A 569 31.20 0.84 23.95
N ARG A 570 30.25 1.25 23.10
CA ARG A 570 30.47 2.25 22.04
C ARG A 570 31.00 3.57 22.60
N ARG A 571 30.52 3.96 23.79
CA ARG A 571 30.93 5.17 24.49
C ARG A 571 32.42 5.12 24.85
N ASP A 572 32.88 4.02 25.44
CA ASP A 572 34.28 3.86 25.85
C ASP A 572 35.23 3.85 24.63
N ARG A 573 34.81 3.20 23.53
CA ARG A 573 35.56 3.22 22.25
C ARG A 573 35.68 4.63 21.69
N ASN A 574 34.60 5.38 21.71
CA ASN A 574 34.57 6.75 21.22
C ASN A 574 35.41 7.67 22.12
N THR A 575 35.42 7.47 23.44
CA THR A 575 36.26 8.22 24.38
C THR A 575 37.74 7.98 24.09
N HIS A 576 38.12 6.71 23.97
CA HIS A 576 39.51 6.35 23.72
C HIS A 576 40.01 6.84 22.35
N LEU A 577 39.16 6.75 21.32
CA LEU A 577 39.45 7.32 20.00
C LEU A 577 39.69 8.83 20.07
N LEU A 578 38.84 9.57 20.78
CA LEU A 578 38.97 11.02 20.91
C LEU A 578 40.22 11.42 21.72
N ASP A 579 40.55 10.70 22.80
CA ASP A 579 41.79 10.92 23.56
C ASP A 579 43.04 10.67 22.72
N MET A 580 43.02 9.63 21.89
CA MET A 580 44.10 9.37 20.93
C MET A 580 44.21 10.43 19.84
N LEU A 581 43.09 11.02 19.39
CA LEU A 581 43.11 12.11 18.42
C LEU A 581 43.66 13.39 19.04
N LEU A 582 43.31 13.70 20.31
CA LEU A 582 43.84 14.85 21.05
C LEU A 582 45.37 14.85 21.14
N THR A 583 46.00 13.69 21.16
CA THR A 583 47.47 13.55 21.24
C THR A 583 48.18 13.54 19.89
N ARG A 584 47.45 13.48 18.76
CA ARG A 584 48.01 13.32 17.40
C ARG A 584 48.05 14.61 16.55
N GLY A 585 47.75 15.75 17.17
CA GLY A 585 47.90 17.07 16.56
C GLY A 585 46.83 17.41 15.52
N ASP A 586 46.93 18.61 14.93
CA ASP A 586 45.84 19.22 14.15
C ASP A 586 45.53 18.48 12.83
N GLN A 587 46.50 17.76 12.25
CA GLN A 587 46.31 16.98 11.03
C GLN A 587 45.40 15.75 11.25
N ALA A 588 45.46 15.14 12.45
CA ALA A 588 44.57 14.03 12.81
C ALA A 588 43.11 14.49 12.90
N PHE A 589 42.87 15.69 13.42
CA PHE A 589 41.53 16.28 13.52
C PHE A 589 40.95 16.71 12.18
N TYR A 590 41.79 17.19 11.26
CA TYR A 590 41.35 17.50 9.90
C TYR A 590 40.78 16.25 9.21
N VAL A 591 41.54 15.15 9.25
CA VAL A 591 41.12 13.87 8.68
C VAL A 591 39.88 13.33 9.40
N PHE A 592 39.82 13.45 10.73
CA PHE A 592 38.66 13.08 11.52
C PHE A 592 37.39 13.82 11.07
N ARG A 593 37.47 15.15 10.86
CA ARG A 593 36.33 15.95 10.39
C ARG A 593 35.89 15.57 8.98
N GLN A 594 36.82 15.26 8.09
CA GLN A 594 36.48 14.76 6.75
C GLN A 594 35.83 13.37 6.81
N ALA A 595 36.31 12.50 7.70
CA ALA A 595 35.70 11.19 7.93
C ALA A 595 34.27 11.30 8.47
N LEU A 596 33.99 12.26 9.36
CA LEU A 596 32.63 12.53 9.85
C LEU A 596 31.68 12.98 8.72
N ARG A 597 32.17 13.77 7.75
CA ARG A 597 31.36 14.22 6.60
C ARG A 597 31.04 13.09 5.62
N LYS A 598 31.92 12.09 5.53
CA LYS A 598 31.72 10.91 4.68
C LYS A 598 30.76 9.89 5.28
N ASP A 599 30.46 10.00 6.58
CA ASP A 599 29.49 9.15 7.26
C ASP A 599 28.12 9.84 7.37
N PRO A 600 27.06 9.36 6.69
CA PRO A 600 25.73 9.94 6.77
C PRO A 600 25.17 9.97 8.19
N GLY A 601 25.55 9.00 9.03
CA GLY A 601 25.10 8.89 10.43
C GLY A 601 25.82 9.81 11.41
N SER A 602 27.00 10.33 11.04
CA SER A 602 27.79 11.28 11.85
C SER A 602 27.90 12.67 11.21
N ALA A 603 27.17 12.92 10.13
CA ALA A 603 27.22 14.18 9.38
C ALA A 603 26.76 15.39 10.23
N HIS A 604 25.81 15.18 11.16
CA HIS A 604 25.39 16.21 12.12
C HIS A 604 26.52 16.58 13.10
N LEU A 605 27.38 15.63 13.48
CA LEU A 605 28.56 15.89 14.29
C LEU A 605 29.62 16.69 13.51
N ALA A 606 29.76 16.46 12.21
CA ALA A 606 30.62 17.29 11.37
C ALA A 606 30.15 18.75 11.31
N ALA A 607 28.83 18.98 11.36
CA ALA A 607 28.25 20.32 11.41
C ALA A 607 28.52 21.04 12.74
N LEU A 608 28.52 20.32 13.87
CA LEU A 608 28.90 20.87 15.19
C LEU A 608 30.37 21.34 15.27
N LEU A 609 31.23 20.85 14.36
CA LEU A 609 32.63 21.26 14.21
C LEU A 609 32.85 22.24 13.06
N ASN A 610 31.79 22.76 12.43
CA ASN A 610 31.87 23.94 11.58
C ASN A 610 31.63 25.18 12.46
N VAL A 611 32.51 26.19 12.41
CA VAL A 611 32.40 27.42 13.24
C VAL A 611 31.96 28.63 12.42
N ASP A 612 31.57 28.44 11.15
CA ASP A 612 30.88 29.49 10.40
C ASP A 612 29.36 29.34 10.48
#